data_AF-A0A7J6KM14-F1
#
_entry.id   AF-A0A7J6KM14-F1
#
_cell.length_a   1.000
_cell.length_b   1.000
_cell.length_c   1.000
_cell.angle_alpha   90.00
_cell.angle_beta   90.00
_cell.angle_gamma   90.00
#
_symmetry.space_group_name_H-M   'P 1'
#
loop_
_entity.id
_entity.type
_entity.pdbx_description
1 polymer ?
#
loop_
_entity_poly.entity_id
_entity_poly.type
_entity_poly.pdbx_seq_one_letter_code
_entity_poly.pdbx_strand_id
1 'polypeptide(L)'
;MDDFVVAGEAHVIDVVEQLLLSGWDLCGFVCPEAKRERWSGDQSTRWLGNLWCWDDEHEKLSVKRCDAPVVPEAAGLSKRAVFKLAGKIGCVTGGAYEALARCHSDAARVAAGQAGSWDGQDQPWAKTAAHHLGLACEYWRRAAVDEDGDVPIFSKCSHLTIDVDASGLGYGYCWRDEEGRVLGAEGRIQSKSMAFAAWHINRRELFAIAAALRKTVEVVEANGFPVLNVITVRSDSRVAIRQSSPWFIPATKSVERRAILRLRGVIADISHALSCRVPSIYLRMVHISGHLNSVADTLSRVGSSKKAVDLSTVWSETSTEDGSSVNCAVVDVVSWLDDDDHGAIALPSFKSWIRSRESTRDDSDDDGTPIGSAGKAALFRQFLKLKQEEDPL
;
A
#
# COMPACT_ATOMS: atom_id res chain seq x y z
N MET A 1 6.53 -15.37 15.62
CA MET A 1 5.49 -14.89 16.56
C MET A 1 5.92 -15.33 17.93
N ASP A 2 5.90 -14.41 18.89
CA ASP A 2 6.58 -14.56 20.17
C ASP A 2 5.58 -14.64 21.35
N ASP A 3 4.30 -14.42 21.06
CA ASP A 3 3.18 -14.47 22.02
C ASP A 3 2.39 -15.78 21.85
N PHE A 4 1.79 -16.25 22.94
CA PHE A 4 0.84 -17.36 22.98
C PHE A 4 -0.47 -16.83 23.54
N VAL A 5 -1.59 -17.35 23.04
CA VAL A 5 -2.93 -16.93 23.47
C VAL A 5 -3.69 -18.14 23.98
N VAL A 6 -4.25 -18.01 25.18
CA VAL A 6 -5.16 -18.99 25.77
C VAL A 6 -6.54 -18.36 25.83
N ALA A 7 -7.52 -18.99 25.20
CA ALA A 7 -8.91 -18.55 25.17
C ALA A 7 -9.82 -19.68 25.67
N GLY A 8 -10.73 -19.36 26.57
CA GLY A 8 -11.64 -20.32 27.20
C GLY A 8 -12.32 -19.72 28.43
N GLU A 9 -13.06 -20.56 29.16
CA GLU A 9 -13.66 -20.14 30.42
C GLU A 9 -12.60 -19.88 31.48
N ALA A 10 -12.86 -18.93 32.38
CA ALA A 10 -11.89 -18.45 33.35
C ALA A 10 -11.18 -19.56 34.14
N HIS A 11 -11.95 -20.52 34.66
CA HIS A 11 -11.43 -21.64 35.43
C HIS A 11 -10.62 -22.64 34.57
N VAL A 12 -10.94 -22.74 33.27
CA VAL A 12 -10.18 -23.56 32.31
C VAL A 12 -8.85 -22.88 31.98
N ILE A 13 -8.88 -21.56 31.75
CA ILE A 13 -7.67 -20.77 31.49
C ILE A 13 -6.68 -20.93 32.64
N ASP A 14 -7.13 -20.84 33.89
CA ASP A 14 -6.23 -20.93 35.05
C ASP A 14 -5.54 -22.32 35.12
N VAL A 15 -6.27 -23.40 34.82
CA VAL A 15 -5.71 -24.76 34.76
C VAL A 15 -4.76 -24.91 33.56
N VAL A 16 -5.15 -24.43 32.38
CA VAL A 16 -4.33 -24.50 31.16
C VAL A 16 -3.05 -23.68 31.32
N GLU A 17 -3.12 -22.50 31.92
CA GLU A 17 -1.96 -21.66 32.22
C GLU A 17 -0.98 -22.40 33.14
N GLN A 18 -1.47 -23.01 34.23
CA GLN A 18 -0.61 -23.79 35.14
C GLN A 18 0.10 -24.97 34.44
N LEU A 19 -0.62 -25.69 33.57
CA LEU A 19 -0.05 -26.78 32.79
C LEU A 19 0.99 -26.28 31.78
N LEU A 20 0.70 -25.17 31.08
CA LEU A 20 1.63 -24.55 30.14
C LEU A 20 2.92 -24.08 30.84
N LEU A 21 2.79 -23.41 31.98
CA LEU A 21 3.94 -22.95 32.77
C LEU A 21 4.79 -24.11 33.26
N SER A 22 4.15 -25.20 33.72
CA SER A 22 4.84 -26.42 34.13
C SER A 22 5.58 -27.07 32.95
N GLY A 23 4.94 -27.15 31.78
CA GLY A 23 5.56 -27.68 30.57
C GLY A 23 6.73 -26.84 30.09
N TRP A 24 6.65 -25.51 30.22
CA TRP A 24 7.75 -24.62 29.88
C TRP A 24 8.93 -24.73 30.81
N ASP A 25 8.68 -24.80 32.12
CA ASP A 25 9.76 -24.98 33.11
C ASP A 25 10.54 -26.27 32.84
N LEU A 26 9.83 -27.36 32.52
CA LEU A 26 10.44 -28.64 32.12
C LEU A 26 11.29 -28.55 30.84
N CYS A 27 10.94 -27.64 29.93
CA CYS A 27 11.66 -27.41 28.67
C CYS A 27 12.73 -26.31 28.78
N GLY A 28 12.95 -25.73 29.97
CA GLY A 28 13.90 -24.65 30.19
C GLY A 28 13.45 -23.27 29.67
N PHE A 29 12.15 -23.11 29.38
CA PHE A 29 11.54 -21.83 29.02
C PHE A 29 10.95 -21.15 30.26
N VAL A 30 11.10 -19.84 30.35
CA VAL A 30 10.50 -19.03 31.43
C VAL A 30 9.64 -17.93 30.83
N CYS A 31 8.37 -17.90 31.20
CA CYS A 31 7.46 -16.80 30.88
C CYS A 31 7.38 -15.82 32.06
N PRO A 32 7.94 -14.60 31.95
CA PRO A 32 7.88 -13.62 33.02
C PRO A 32 6.44 -13.24 33.34
N GLU A 33 6.05 -13.32 34.61
CA GLU A 33 4.69 -12.98 35.08
C GLU A 33 4.30 -11.54 34.71
N ALA A 34 5.24 -10.60 34.79
CA ALA A 34 5.05 -9.20 34.43
C ALA A 34 4.76 -8.94 32.93
N LYS A 35 4.86 -9.98 32.07
CA LYS A 35 4.48 -9.91 30.66
C LYS A 35 3.17 -10.64 30.35
N ARG A 36 2.57 -11.30 31.35
CA ARG A 36 1.29 -11.98 31.21
C ARG A 36 0.18 -10.98 31.38
N GLU A 37 -0.82 -11.10 30.53
CA GLU A 37 -1.93 -10.17 30.47
C GLU A 37 -3.22 -10.94 30.25
N ARG A 38 -4.29 -10.50 30.91
CA ARG A 38 -5.64 -11.07 30.78
C ARG A 38 -6.58 -9.99 30.27
N TRP A 39 -7.23 -10.26 29.14
CA TRP A 39 -8.24 -9.33 28.63
C TRP A 39 -9.46 -9.32 29.56
N SER A 40 -9.93 -8.12 29.88
CA SER A 40 -11.12 -7.87 30.71
C SER A 40 -11.96 -6.76 30.10
N GLY A 41 -13.21 -6.61 30.57
CA GLY A 41 -14.10 -5.50 30.18
C GLY A 41 -13.56 -4.12 30.54
N ASP A 42 -12.97 -4.03 31.74
CA ASP A 42 -12.59 -2.77 32.36
C ASP A 42 -11.25 -2.22 31.85
N GLN A 43 -10.37 -3.09 31.36
CA GLN A 43 -9.00 -2.71 31.00
C GLN A 43 -8.61 -3.24 29.62
N SER A 44 -8.17 -2.33 28.75
CA SER A 44 -7.56 -2.68 27.48
C SER A 44 -6.06 -2.92 27.62
N THR A 45 -5.57 -4.01 27.05
CA THR A 45 -4.15 -4.37 27.02
C THR A 45 -3.58 -4.23 25.61
N ARG A 46 -2.32 -3.80 25.50
CA ARG A 46 -1.63 -3.72 24.21
C ARG A 46 -1.18 -5.12 23.73
N TRP A 47 -1.69 -5.56 22.59
CA TRP A 47 -1.25 -6.78 21.89
C TRP A 47 -1.24 -6.55 20.38
N LEU A 48 -0.21 -7.05 19.67
CA LEU A 48 0.01 -6.82 18.24
C LEU A 48 -0.07 -5.34 17.80
N GLY A 49 0.32 -4.43 18.70
CA GLY A 49 0.34 -2.97 18.46
C GLY A 49 -0.98 -2.24 18.78
N ASN A 50 -2.08 -2.96 19.01
CA ASN A 50 -3.40 -2.39 19.27
C ASN A 50 -3.84 -2.63 20.73
N LEU A 51 -4.83 -1.86 21.19
CA LEU A 51 -5.44 -2.06 22.50
C LEU A 51 -6.61 -3.04 22.35
N TRP A 52 -6.54 -4.16 23.05
CA TRP A 52 -7.54 -5.22 23.04
C TRP A 52 -8.21 -5.30 24.40
N CYS A 53 -9.52 -5.50 24.41
CA CYS A 53 -10.29 -5.76 25.63
C CYS A 53 -11.36 -6.82 25.33
N TRP A 54 -11.82 -7.49 26.38
CA TRP A 54 -13.04 -8.28 26.27
C TRP A 54 -14.24 -7.31 26.27
N ASP A 55 -15.20 -7.53 25.40
CA ASP A 55 -16.43 -6.74 25.30
C ASP A 55 -17.55 -7.57 25.92
N ASP A 56 -17.87 -7.26 27.18
CA ASP A 56 -18.86 -8.02 27.96
C ASP A 56 -20.27 -7.94 27.36
N GLU A 57 -20.60 -6.85 26.66
CA GLU A 57 -21.92 -6.66 26.04
C GLU A 57 -22.13 -7.60 24.86
N HIS A 58 -21.08 -7.84 24.08
CA HIS A 58 -21.12 -8.64 22.86
C HIS A 58 -20.43 -9.99 22.99
N GLU A 59 -19.92 -10.32 24.17
CA GLU A 59 -19.17 -11.54 24.50
C GLU A 59 -18.05 -11.85 23.46
N LYS A 60 -17.29 -10.83 23.09
CA LYS A 60 -16.24 -10.94 22.06
C LYS A 60 -14.97 -10.20 22.42
N LEU A 61 -13.86 -10.59 21.80
CA LEU A 61 -12.62 -9.82 21.88
C LEU A 61 -12.73 -8.62 20.93
N SER A 62 -12.59 -7.41 21.47
CA SER A 62 -12.72 -6.15 20.73
C SER A 62 -11.41 -5.36 20.74
N VAL A 63 -11.13 -4.68 19.62
CA VAL A 63 -10.04 -3.70 19.52
C VAL A 63 -10.59 -2.33 19.85
N LYS A 64 -9.91 -1.59 20.73
CA LYS A 64 -10.25 -0.20 21.07
C LYS A 64 -9.23 0.76 20.49
N ARG A 65 -9.72 1.81 19.84
CA ARG A 65 -8.90 2.97 19.48
C ARG A 65 -8.54 3.73 20.75
N CYS A 66 -7.28 4.10 20.92
CA CYS A 66 -6.90 4.94 22.05
C CYS A 66 -7.40 6.39 21.87
N ASP A 67 -7.57 7.12 22.96
CA ASP A 67 -7.91 8.53 22.90
C ASP A 67 -6.88 9.33 22.07
N ALA A 68 -7.39 10.32 21.35
CA ALA A 68 -6.55 11.25 20.61
C ALA A 68 -5.57 11.95 21.56
N PRO A 69 -4.26 12.02 21.23
CA PRO A 69 -3.30 12.66 22.10
C PRO A 69 -3.62 14.14 22.32
N VAL A 70 -3.40 14.63 23.54
CA VAL A 70 -3.39 16.07 23.82
C VAL A 70 -2.09 16.65 23.28
N VAL A 71 -2.20 17.57 22.32
CA VAL A 71 -1.05 18.23 21.69
C VAL A 71 -0.68 19.47 22.50
N PRO A 72 0.55 19.53 23.07
CA PRO A 72 1.02 20.72 23.77
C PRO A 72 1.18 21.92 22.82
N GLU A 73 1.27 23.12 23.38
CA GLU A 73 1.66 24.30 22.61
C GLU A 73 3.05 24.13 21.96
N ALA A 74 3.25 24.78 20.81
CA ALA A 74 4.48 24.65 20.03
C ALA A 74 5.76 24.98 20.84
N ALA A 75 5.70 25.95 21.76
CA ALA A 75 6.84 26.32 22.58
C ALA A 75 7.31 25.18 23.50
N GLY A 76 6.40 24.35 24.00
CA GLY A 76 6.71 23.20 24.87
C GLY A 76 7.05 21.90 24.13
N LEU A 77 7.03 21.92 22.79
CA LEU A 77 7.13 20.72 21.97
C LEU A 77 8.60 20.31 21.77
N SER A 78 9.01 19.17 22.36
CA SER A 78 10.32 18.55 22.09
C SER A 78 10.23 17.45 21.04
N LYS A 79 11.35 17.08 20.43
CA LYS A 79 11.41 15.96 19.47
C LYS A 79 10.90 14.66 20.14
N ARG A 80 11.30 14.40 21.38
CA ARG A 80 10.81 13.24 22.15
C ARG A 80 9.28 13.27 22.32
N ALA A 81 8.72 14.44 22.65
CA ALA A 81 7.28 14.61 22.77
C ALA A 81 6.55 14.32 21.45
N VAL A 82 7.05 14.85 20.32
CA VAL A 82 6.47 14.58 18.98
C VAL A 82 6.43 13.08 18.69
N PHE A 83 7.55 12.38 18.85
CA PHE A 83 7.63 10.96 18.56
C PHE A 83 6.73 10.13 19.48
N LYS A 84 6.62 10.51 20.76
CA LYS A 84 5.71 9.87 21.73
C LYS A 84 4.24 10.07 21.36
N LEU A 85 3.83 11.29 21.00
CA LEU A 85 2.44 11.60 20.63
C LEU A 85 2.05 10.96 19.30
N ALA A 86 2.88 11.12 18.28
CA ALA A 86 2.71 10.45 16.99
C ALA A 86 2.70 8.92 17.11
N GLY A 87 3.43 8.35 18.09
CA GLY A 87 3.46 6.92 18.37
C GLY A 87 2.16 6.36 18.96
N LYS A 88 1.24 7.20 19.42
CA LYS A 88 -0.09 6.77 19.86
C LYS A 88 -1.05 6.54 18.69
N ILE A 89 -0.83 7.22 17.57
CA ILE A 89 -1.65 7.09 16.35
C ILE A 89 -1.17 5.85 15.60
N GLY A 90 -1.90 4.76 15.78
CA GLY A 90 -1.61 3.43 15.25
C GLY A 90 -2.44 3.07 14.01
N CYS A 91 -2.52 1.77 13.72
CA CYS A 91 -3.35 1.21 12.66
C CYS A 91 -4.39 0.27 13.29
N VAL A 92 -5.66 0.67 13.26
CA VAL A 92 -6.79 -0.07 13.85
C VAL A 92 -7.71 -0.56 12.74
N THR A 93 -8.29 0.37 11.99
CA THR A 93 -9.27 0.08 10.92
C THR A 93 -8.62 -0.03 9.55
N GLY A 94 -7.48 0.63 9.35
CA GLY A 94 -6.85 0.79 8.04
C GLY A 94 -7.57 1.78 7.13
N GLY A 95 -8.60 2.49 7.60
CA GLY A 95 -9.41 3.41 6.80
C GLY A 95 -8.67 4.69 6.35
N ALA A 96 -9.37 5.53 5.58
CA ALA A 96 -8.80 6.71 4.95
C ALA A 96 -8.51 7.85 5.94
N TYR A 97 -9.41 8.13 6.88
CA TYR A 97 -9.17 9.10 7.96
C TYR A 97 -8.04 8.61 8.87
N GLU A 98 -8.01 7.32 9.21
CA GLU A 98 -6.89 6.75 9.97
C GLU A 98 -5.55 6.90 9.21
N ALA A 99 -5.54 6.62 7.91
CA ALA A 99 -4.35 6.82 7.07
C ALA A 99 -3.89 8.28 7.07
N LEU A 100 -4.81 9.25 6.94
CA LEU A 100 -4.48 10.67 7.04
C LEU A 100 -3.91 11.04 8.42
N ALA A 101 -4.47 10.50 9.50
CA ALA A 101 -3.95 10.71 10.86
C ALA A 101 -2.50 10.19 10.99
N ARG A 102 -2.22 9.00 10.46
CA ARG A 102 -0.87 8.42 10.42
C ARG A 102 0.08 9.25 9.56
N CYS A 103 -0.32 9.66 8.36
CA CYS A 103 0.51 10.48 7.47
C CYS A 103 0.85 11.84 8.11
N HIS A 104 -0.10 12.49 8.77
CA HIS A 104 0.16 13.74 9.50
C HIS A 104 1.07 13.52 10.71
N SER A 105 0.95 12.40 11.41
CA SER A 105 1.87 12.01 12.47
C SER A 105 3.30 11.83 11.95
N ASP A 106 3.46 11.22 10.78
CA ASP A 106 4.75 11.10 10.09
C ASP A 106 5.28 12.45 9.61
N ALA A 107 4.43 13.34 9.10
CA ALA A 107 4.81 14.71 8.74
C ALA A 107 5.36 15.48 9.96
N ALA A 108 4.72 15.33 11.13
CA ALA A 108 5.22 15.91 12.38
C ALA A 108 6.59 15.34 12.78
N ARG A 109 6.78 14.01 12.65
CA ARG A 109 8.09 13.37 12.90
C ARG A 109 9.18 13.86 11.94
N VAL A 110 8.85 14.06 10.66
CA VAL A 110 9.78 14.60 9.66
C VAL A 110 10.17 16.04 9.99
N ALA A 111 9.23 16.87 10.46
CA ALA A 111 9.52 18.22 10.95
C ALA A 111 10.46 18.17 12.18
N ALA A 112 10.12 17.37 13.19
CA ALA A 112 10.92 17.21 14.41
C ALA A 112 12.28 16.52 14.19
N GLY A 113 12.42 15.76 13.10
CA GLY A 113 13.69 15.14 12.68
C GLY A 113 14.80 16.16 12.42
N GLN A 114 14.46 17.45 12.26
CA GLN A 114 15.40 18.55 12.10
C GLN A 114 16.04 19.00 13.42
N ALA A 115 15.52 18.56 14.57
CA ALA A 115 16.09 18.92 15.86
C ALA A 115 17.45 18.23 16.09
N GLY A 116 18.44 19.01 16.53
CA GLY A 116 19.76 18.51 16.91
C GLY A 116 19.78 17.74 18.24
N SER A 117 18.73 17.89 19.07
CA SER A 117 18.59 17.19 20.36
C SER A 117 17.17 16.65 20.54
N TRP A 118 17.02 15.67 21.44
CA TRP A 118 15.72 15.04 21.72
C TRP A 118 14.80 15.90 22.57
N ASP A 119 15.38 16.65 23.51
CA ASP A 119 14.65 17.33 24.57
C ASP A 119 14.68 18.86 24.43
N GLY A 120 15.34 19.39 23.37
CA GLY A 120 15.30 20.80 23.03
C GLY A 120 13.89 21.27 22.65
N GLN A 121 13.50 22.42 23.19
CA GLN A 121 12.20 23.07 22.98
C GLN A 121 12.37 24.40 22.21
N ASP A 122 11.24 25.05 21.91
CA ASP A 122 11.15 26.33 21.19
C ASP A 122 11.97 26.38 19.88
N GLN A 123 11.76 25.38 19.03
CA GLN A 123 12.49 25.21 17.79
C GLN A 123 11.67 25.70 16.58
N PRO A 124 12.31 26.17 15.49
CA PRO A 124 11.60 26.65 14.29
C PRO A 124 10.62 25.63 13.69
N TRP A 125 10.91 24.33 13.81
CA TRP A 125 10.07 23.24 13.31
C TRP A 125 8.84 22.96 14.19
N ALA A 126 8.81 23.45 15.44
CA ALA A 126 7.81 23.07 16.43
C ALA A 126 6.40 23.52 16.05
N LYS A 127 6.25 24.69 15.42
CA LYS A 127 4.95 25.17 14.90
C LYS A 127 4.38 24.23 13.84
N THR A 128 5.22 23.80 12.89
CA THR A 128 4.81 22.86 11.84
C THR A 128 4.47 21.49 12.41
N ALA A 129 5.27 20.99 13.36
CA ALA A 129 5.01 19.71 14.01
C ALA A 129 3.71 19.75 14.83
N ALA A 130 3.48 20.81 15.62
CA ALA A 130 2.25 20.98 16.39
C ALA A 130 1.02 21.07 15.48
N HIS A 131 1.12 21.77 14.35
CA HIS A 131 0.05 21.85 13.36
C HIS A 131 -0.32 20.47 12.80
N HIS A 132 0.65 19.69 12.34
CA HIS A 132 0.39 18.35 11.82
C HIS A 132 -0.10 17.39 12.91
N LEU A 133 0.39 17.48 14.15
CA LEU A 133 -0.17 16.71 15.27
C LEU A 133 -1.63 17.09 15.54
N GLY A 134 -1.99 18.38 15.44
CA GLY A 134 -3.36 18.84 15.55
C GLY A 134 -4.29 18.21 14.50
N LEU A 135 -3.88 18.26 13.23
CA LEU A 135 -4.61 17.60 12.13
C LEU A 135 -4.68 16.08 12.31
N ALA A 136 -3.59 15.45 12.77
CA ALA A 136 -3.56 14.03 13.04
C ALA A 136 -4.59 13.64 14.11
N CYS A 137 -4.71 14.44 15.17
CA CYS A 137 -5.70 14.23 16.22
C CYS A 137 -7.14 14.46 15.72
N GLU A 138 -7.36 15.44 14.85
CA GLU A 138 -8.68 15.65 14.24
C GLU A 138 -9.11 14.44 13.41
N TYR A 139 -8.25 13.98 12.50
CA TYR A 139 -8.55 12.79 11.69
C TYR A 139 -8.66 11.52 12.53
N TRP A 140 -7.88 11.38 13.60
CA TRP A 140 -7.98 10.25 14.51
C TRP A 140 -9.34 10.18 15.22
N ARG A 141 -9.90 11.34 15.59
CA ARG A 141 -11.26 11.41 16.15
C ARG A 141 -12.33 11.13 15.11
N ARG A 142 -12.16 11.62 13.86
CA ARG A 142 -13.08 11.30 12.77
C ARG A 142 -13.08 9.81 12.45
N ALA A 143 -11.91 9.18 12.36
CA ALA A 143 -11.80 7.73 12.19
C ALA A 143 -12.56 6.94 13.27
N ALA A 144 -12.54 7.42 14.53
CA ALA A 144 -13.30 6.80 15.61
C ALA A 144 -14.82 6.83 15.39
N VAL A 145 -15.33 7.86 14.72
CA VAL A 145 -16.76 8.05 14.46
C VAL A 145 -17.17 7.34 13.17
N ASP A 146 -16.37 7.49 12.12
CA ASP A 146 -16.74 7.13 10.75
C ASP A 146 -16.24 5.74 10.33
N GLU A 147 -15.22 5.18 10.98
CA GLU A 147 -14.54 3.94 10.53
C GLU A 147 -14.62 2.80 11.55
N ASP A 148 -14.61 3.08 12.86
CA ASP A 148 -14.55 2.02 13.89
C ASP A 148 -15.81 1.13 13.89
N GLY A 149 -16.96 1.68 13.50
CA GLY A 149 -18.24 0.97 13.43
C GLY A 149 -18.49 0.18 12.13
N ASP A 150 -17.70 0.43 11.08
CA ASP A 150 -17.89 -0.15 9.75
C ASP A 150 -16.56 -0.66 9.18
N VAL A 151 -15.89 -1.54 9.93
CA VAL A 151 -14.61 -2.13 9.50
C VAL A 151 -14.87 -3.07 8.31
N PRO A 152 -14.27 -2.79 7.14
CA PRO A 152 -14.58 -3.52 5.93
C PRO A 152 -14.08 -4.96 5.98
N ILE A 153 -14.92 -5.89 5.48
CA ILE A 153 -14.59 -7.31 5.40
C ILE A 153 -14.02 -7.63 4.01
N PHE A 154 -12.73 -7.95 3.94
CA PHE A 154 -12.06 -8.32 2.69
C PHE A 154 -12.57 -9.62 2.05
N SER A 155 -13.15 -10.53 2.85
CA SER A 155 -13.51 -11.88 2.41
C SER A 155 -14.52 -11.96 1.27
N LYS A 156 -15.28 -10.89 1.01
CA LYS A 156 -16.31 -10.81 -0.03
C LYS A 156 -15.88 -10.02 -1.27
N CYS A 157 -14.69 -9.44 -1.27
CA CYS A 157 -14.21 -8.60 -2.36
C CYS A 157 -13.69 -9.49 -3.51
N SER A 158 -14.43 -9.55 -4.62
CA SER A 158 -14.02 -10.27 -5.83
C SER A 158 -13.24 -9.38 -6.79
N HIS A 159 -13.49 -8.06 -6.74
CA HIS A 159 -12.76 -7.05 -7.48
C HIS A 159 -12.21 -5.95 -6.56
N LEU A 160 -10.88 -5.78 -6.59
CA LEU A 160 -10.18 -4.75 -5.83
C LEU A 160 -9.74 -3.61 -6.73
N THR A 161 -10.10 -2.39 -6.39
CA THR A 161 -9.62 -1.18 -7.07
C THR A 161 -8.61 -0.45 -6.17
N ILE A 162 -7.45 -0.07 -6.72
CA ILE A 162 -6.36 0.59 -6.01
C ILE A 162 -6.10 1.94 -6.65
N ASP A 163 -6.49 3.02 -5.99
CA ASP A 163 -6.19 4.38 -6.42
C ASP A 163 -4.82 4.79 -5.89
N VAL A 164 -3.96 5.31 -6.75
CA VAL A 164 -2.57 5.65 -6.41
C VAL A 164 -2.25 7.07 -6.86
N ASP A 165 -1.52 7.81 -6.01
CA ASP A 165 -1.03 9.15 -6.31
C ASP A 165 0.36 9.37 -5.69
N ALA A 166 1.17 10.22 -6.31
CA ALA A 166 2.39 10.74 -5.71
C ALA A 166 2.54 12.25 -5.91
N SER A 167 2.91 12.95 -4.84
CA SER A 167 3.24 14.38 -4.88
C SER A 167 4.74 14.61 -4.68
N GLY A 168 5.16 15.88 -4.69
CA GLY A 168 6.51 16.32 -4.33
C GLY A 168 6.99 15.84 -2.94
N LEU A 169 6.08 15.59 -2.01
CA LEU A 169 6.35 15.39 -0.58
C LEU A 169 6.06 13.97 -0.08
N GLY A 170 5.36 13.16 -0.87
CA GLY A 170 4.89 11.85 -0.44
C GLY A 170 4.16 11.10 -1.53
N TYR A 171 3.59 9.96 -1.16
CA TYR A 171 2.67 9.20 -1.99
C TYR A 171 1.56 8.62 -1.13
N GLY A 172 0.45 8.30 -1.76
CA GLY A 172 -0.73 7.74 -1.12
C GLY A 172 -1.42 6.75 -2.05
N TYR A 173 -2.11 5.78 -1.45
CA TYR A 173 -3.00 4.91 -2.17
C TYR A 173 -4.15 4.44 -1.29
N CYS A 174 -5.26 4.07 -1.91
CA CYS A 174 -6.39 3.47 -1.22
C CYS A 174 -6.95 2.27 -1.98
N TRP A 175 -7.40 1.27 -1.25
CA TRP A 175 -8.11 0.10 -1.74
C TRP A 175 -9.60 0.34 -1.64
N ARG A 176 -10.32 -0.03 -2.69
CA ARG A 176 -11.77 0.00 -2.75
C ARG A 176 -12.34 -1.32 -3.25
N ASP A 177 -13.51 -1.69 -2.76
CA ASP A 177 -14.29 -2.78 -3.32
C ASP A 177 -15.04 -2.35 -4.58
N GLU A 178 -15.89 -3.24 -5.06
CA GLU A 178 -16.70 -3.13 -6.27
C GLU A 178 -17.78 -2.05 -6.11
N GLU A 179 -18.28 -1.89 -4.89
CA GLU A 179 -19.22 -0.85 -4.48
C GLU A 179 -18.54 0.51 -4.23
N GLY A 180 -17.21 0.58 -4.34
CA GLY A 180 -16.43 1.80 -4.16
C GLY A 180 -16.17 2.17 -2.70
N ARG A 181 -16.51 1.32 -1.74
CA ARG A 181 -16.20 1.50 -0.31
C ARG A 181 -14.71 1.33 -0.08
N VAL A 182 -14.14 2.16 0.78
CA VAL A 182 -12.72 2.10 1.11
C VAL A 182 -12.46 0.91 2.02
N LEU A 183 -11.74 -0.08 1.49
CA LEU A 183 -11.28 -1.25 2.24
C LEU A 183 -10.04 -0.93 3.08
N GLY A 184 -9.26 0.05 2.63
CA GLY A 184 -8.18 0.61 3.43
C GLY A 184 -7.41 1.68 2.68
N ALA A 185 -6.47 2.31 3.36
CA ALA A 185 -5.60 3.33 2.79
C ALA A 185 -4.23 3.36 3.45
N GLU A 186 -3.23 3.78 2.69
CA GLU A 186 -1.90 4.07 3.21
C GLU A 186 -1.31 5.27 2.49
N GLY A 187 -0.58 6.10 3.24
CA GLY A 187 0.26 7.13 2.67
C GLY A 187 1.56 7.25 3.44
N ARG A 188 2.58 7.79 2.75
CA ARG A 188 3.91 7.98 3.33
C ARG A 188 4.46 9.34 2.95
N ILE A 189 4.97 10.03 3.96
CA ILE A 189 5.72 11.27 3.80
C ILE A 189 7.19 10.93 3.60
N GLN A 190 7.81 11.55 2.60
CA GLN A 190 9.25 11.39 2.40
C GLN A 190 10.04 12.22 3.40
N SER A 191 11.08 11.62 3.99
CA SER A 191 12.05 12.37 4.77
C SER A 191 12.90 13.26 3.85
N LYS A 192 13.41 14.37 4.39
CA LYS A 192 14.35 15.25 3.66
C LYS A 192 15.59 14.52 3.14
N SER A 193 16.05 13.46 3.82
CA SER A 193 17.18 12.64 3.36
C SER A 193 16.89 11.87 2.08
N MET A 194 15.63 11.47 1.83
CA MET A 194 15.20 10.89 0.55
C MET A 194 14.94 11.95 -0.53
N ALA A 195 14.66 13.19 -0.14
CA ALA A 195 14.43 14.29 -1.08
C ALA A 195 15.72 14.73 -1.84
N PHE A 196 16.91 14.46 -1.30
CA PHE A 196 18.19 14.80 -1.95
C PHE A 196 18.46 14.02 -3.25
N ALA A 197 17.94 12.80 -3.36
CA ALA A 197 17.80 12.12 -4.63
C ALA A 197 16.40 12.42 -5.16
N ALA A 198 16.16 13.65 -5.63
CA ALA A 198 14.85 14.10 -6.07
C ALA A 198 14.30 13.19 -7.18
N TRP A 199 13.52 12.17 -6.81
CA TRP A 199 12.86 11.32 -7.78
C TRP A 199 11.86 12.18 -8.53
N HIS A 200 11.88 12.06 -9.86
CA HIS A 200 10.85 12.65 -10.67
C HIS A 200 9.47 12.11 -10.22
N ILE A 201 8.44 12.95 -10.22
CA ILE A 201 7.11 12.62 -9.70
C ILE A 201 6.54 11.32 -10.31
N ASN A 202 6.64 11.16 -11.64
CA ASN A 202 6.25 9.93 -12.35
C ASN A 202 6.94 8.67 -11.82
N ARG A 203 8.22 8.75 -11.42
CA ARG A 203 8.94 7.60 -10.83
C ARG A 203 8.47 7.33 -9.41
N ARG A 204 8.15 8.37 -8.64
CA ARG A 204 7.59 8.23 -7.29
C ARG A 204 6.20 7.59 -7.35
N GLU A 205 5.41 7.91 -8.35
CA GLU A 205 4.11 7.30 -8.57
C GLU A 205 4.21 5.85 -9.02
N LEU A 206 5.16 5.53 -9.91
CA LEU A 206 5.48 4.13 -10.24
C LEU A 206 5.94 3.33 -8.99
N PHE A 207 6.69 3.97 -8.09
CA PHE A 207 7.05 3.37 -6.81
C PHE A 207 5.82 3.17 -5.91
N ALA A 208 4.89 4.13 -5.88
CA ALA A 208 3.64 4.03 -5.12
C ALA A 208 2.78 2.86 -5.64
N ILE A 209 2.70 2.68 -6.97
CA ILE A 209 2.04 1.52 -7.60
C ILE A 209 2.69 0.22 -7.11
N ALA A 210 4.02 0.11 -7.21
CA ALA A 210 4.74 -1.09 -6.76
C ALA A 210 4.57 -1.35 -5.24
N ALA A 211 4.54 -0.30 -4.42
CA ALA A 211 4.34 -0.39 -2.98
C ALA A 211 2.92 -0.88 -2.64
N ALA A 212 1.91 -0.33 -3.29
CA ALA A 212 0.51 -0.72 -3.12
C ALA A 212 0.28 -2.18 -3.53
N LEU A 213 0.85 -2.60 -4.67
CA LEU A 213 0.78 -3.99 -5.13
C LEU A 213 1.47 -4.94 -4.16
N ARG A 214 2.68 -4.62 -3.70
CA ARG A 214 3.39 -5.47 -2.72
C ARG A 214 2.55 -5.66 -1.46
N LYS A 215 1.96 -4.58 -0.96
CA LYS A 215 1.10 -4.64 0.23
C LYS A 215 -0.16 -5.46 -0.02
N THR A 216 -0.71 -5.38 -1.22
CA THR A 216 -1.87 -6.18 -1.64
C THR A 216 -1.52 -7.66 -1.68
N VAL A 217 -0.37 -8.03 -2.25
CA VAL A 217 0.10 -9.42 -2.29
C VAL A 217 0.28 -9.99 -0.89
N GLU A 218 0.86 -9.23 0.06
CA GLU A 218 0.98 -9.67 1.46
C GLU A 218 -0.38 -10.07 2.06
N VAL A 219 -1.45 -9.31 1.77
CA VAL A 219 -2.80 -9.60 2.26
C VAL A 219 -3.43 -10.78 1.52
N VAL A 220 -3.19 -10.90 0.22
CA VAL A 220 -3.65 -12.03 -0.62
C VAL A 220 -2.98 -13.35 -0.20
N GLU A 221 -1.69 -13.33 0.13
CA GLU A 221 -0.93 -14.47 0.65
C GLU A 221 -1.39 -14.88 2.05
N ALA A 222 -1.74 -13.91 2.89
CA ALA A 222 -2.36 -14.13 4.20
C ALA A 222 -3.84 -14.59 4.11
N ASN A 223 -4.33 -14.91 2.90
CA ASN A 223 -5.71 -15.32 2.63
C ASN A 223 -6.77 -14.29 3.04
N GLY A 224 -6.42 -12.99 3.06
CA GLY A 224 -7.37 -11.91 3.34
C GLY A 224 -8.40 -11.71 2.23
N PHE A 225 -8.05 -12.08 0.99
CA PHE A 225 -8.87 -11.91 -0.20
C PHE A 225 -9.15 -13.28 -0.89
N PRO A 226 -9.98 -14.15 -0.29
CA PRO A 226 -10.18 -15.52 -0.74
C PRO A 226 -10.94 -15.64 -2.07
N VAL A 227 -11.77 -14.65 -2.42
CA VAL A 227 -12.61 -14.66 -3.65
C VAL A 227 -12.15 -13.65 -4.70
N LEU A 228 -11.04 -12.96 -4.44
CA LEU A 228 -10.49 -11.95 -5.34
C LEU A 228 -10.02 -12.58 -6.64
N ASN A 229 -10.44 -12.01 -7.77
CA ASN A 229 -10.08 -12.46 -9.11
C ASN A 229 -9.58 -11.30 -10.01
N VAL A 230 -9.86 -10.05 -9.65
CA VAL A 230 -9.43 -8.88 -10.43
C VAL A 230 -8.87 -7.80 -9.51
N ILE A 231 -7.70 -7.26 -9.89
CA ILE A 231 -7.11 -6.06 -9.31
C ILE A 231 -7.00 -4.98 -10.39
N THR A 232 -7.57 -3.81 -10.12
CA THR A 232 -7.47 -2.62 -10.98
C THR A 232 -6.68 -1.54 -10.27
N VAL A 233 -5.48 -1.24 -10.74
CA VAL A 233 -4.72 -0.09 -10.25
C VAL A 233 -5.06 1.13 -11.11
N ARG A 234 -5.43 2.24 -10.47
CA ARG A 234 -5.79 3.50 -11.11
C ARG A 234 -4.82 4.60 -10.68
N SER A 235 -4.38 5.43 -11.63
CA SER A 235 -3.55 6.62 -11.36
C SER A 235 -3.80 7.68 -12.42
N ASP A 236 -3.59 8.96 -12.07
CA ASP A 236 -3.76 10.08 -12.99
C ASP A 236 -2.51 10.37 -13.84
N SER A 237 -1.38 9.70 -13.55
CA SER A 237 -0.19 9.75 -14.40
C SER A 237 -0.18 8.69 -15.50
N ARG A 238 -0.46 9.16 -16.72
CA ARG A 238 -0.27 8.36 -17.95
C ARG A 238 1.13 7.78 -18.08
N VAL A 239 2.14 8.49 -17.56
CA VAL A 239 3.53 8.04 -17.64
C VAL A 239 3.77 6.87 -16.69
N ALA A 240 3.29 6.96 -15.44
CA ALA A 240 3.42 5.87 -14.48
C ALA A 240 2.68 4.61 -14.96
N ILE A 241 1.44 4.76 -15.45
CA ILE A 241 0.65 3.65 -16.01
C ILE A 241 1.33 3.02 -17.23
N ARG A 242 1.89 3.81 -18.15
CA ARG A 242 2.64 3.23 -19.28
C ARG A 242 3.91 2.51 -18.83
N GLN A 243 4.59 3.06 -17.82
CA GLN A 243 5.81 2.47 -17.29
C GLN A 243 5.55 1.17 -16.51
N SER A 244 4.39 0.98 -15.88
CA SER A 244 4.05 -0.28 -15.21
C SER A 244 3.93 -1.46 -16.17
N SER A 245 3.74 -1.21 -17.47
CA SER A 245 3.77 -2.26 -18.50
C SER A 245 5.14 -2.94 -18.55
N PRO A 246 5.20 -4.29 -18.51
CA PRO A 246 6.44 -5.04 -18.71
C PRO A 246 6.99 -4.90 -20.15
N TRP A 247 6.15 -4.52 -21.10
CA TRP A 247 6.49 -4.37 -22.52
C TRP A 247 6.98 -2.97 -22.91
N PHE A 248 6.77 -1.97 -22.05
CA PHE A 248 7.16 -0.60 -22.35
C PHE A 248 8.68 -0.39 -22.18
N ILE A 249 9.36 0.10 -23.20
CA ILE A 249 10.80 0.42 -23.10
C ILE A 249 10.94 1.89 -22.70
N PRO A 250 11.49 2.22 -21.50
CA PRO A 250 11.66 3.61 -21.09
C PRO A 250 12.62 4.32 -22.06
N ALA A 251 12.16 5.41 -22.67
CA ALA A 251 12.95 6.25 -23.58
C ALA A 251 13.96 7.16 -22.84
N THR A 252 14.45 6.72 -21.67
CA THR A 252 15.39 7.50 -20.84
C THR A 252 16.77 6.86 -20.89
N LYS A 253 17.83 7.67 -20.95
CA LYS A 253 19.22 7.22 -20.78
C LYS A 253 19.58 7.29 -19.30
N SER A 254 20.64 6.58 -18.84
CA SER A 254 21.27 6.69 -17.51
C SER A 254 20.69 5.87 -16.32
N VAL A 255 20.99 6.31 -15.08
CA VAL A 255 20.58 5.74 -13.78
C VAL A 255 19.07 5.71 -13.62
N GLU A 256 18.36 6.68 -14.20
CA GLU A 256 16.90 6.75 -14.13
C GLU A 256 16.24 5.55 -14.83
N ARG A 257 16.77 5.13 -15.99
CA ARG A 257 16.32 3.91 -16.67
C ARG A 257 16.47 2.67 -15.79
N ARG A 258 17.60 2.53 -15.08
CA ARG A 258 17.84 1.40 -14.17
C ARG A 258 16.86 1.39 -13.00
N ALA A 259 16.54 2.56 -12.44
CA ALA A 259 15.58 2.65 -11.36
C ALA A 259 14.15 2.31 -11.81
N ILE A 260 13.71 2.84 -12.95
CA ILE A 260 12.42 2.50 -13.55
C ILE A 260 12.35 1.00 -13.84
N LEU A 261 13.39 0.41 -14.44
CA LEU A 261 13.44 -1.02 -14.73
C LEU A 261 13.34 -1.90 -13.48
N ARG A 262 13.93 -1.48 -12.34
CA ARG A 262 13.79 -2.21 -11.07
C ARG A 262 12.36 -2.20 -10.55
N LEU A 263 11.70 -1.04 -10.56
CA LEU A 263 10.30 -0.93 -10.14
C LEU A 263 9.38 -1.75 -11.05
N ARG A 264 9.67 -1.76 -12.35
CA ARG A 264 8.96 -2.58 -13.33
C ARG A 264 9.14 -4.07 -13.10
N GLY A 265 10.36 -4.50 -12.77
CA GLY A 265 10.63 -5.89 -12.38
C GLY A 265 9.73 -6.32 -11.22
N VAL A 266 9.64 -5.49 -10.16
CA VAL A 266 8.76 -5.77 -9.01
C VAL A 266 7.28 -5.90 -9.44
N ILE A 267 6.79 -5.01 -10.30
CA ILE A 267 5.40 -5.08 -10.79
C ILE A 267 5.18 -6.35 -11.62
N ALA A 268 6.13 -6.73 -12.48
CA ALA A 268 6.05 -7.93 -13.30
C ALA A 268 6.09 -9.21 -12.44
N ASP A 269 6.96 -9.26 -11.43
CA ASP A 269 7.08 -10.39 -10.50
C ASP A 269 5.78 -10.58 -9.71
N ILE A 270 5.20 -9.48 -9.20
CA ILE A 270 3.91 -9.51 -8.50
C ILE A 270 2.79 -9.98 -9.44
N SER A 271 2.75 -9.44 -10.66
CA SER A 271 1.72 -9.83 -11.64
C SER A 271 1.80 -11.31 -11.99
N HIS A 272 3.01 -11.85 -12.12
CA HIS A 272 3.23 -13.27 -12.34
C HIS A 272 2.77 -14.11 -11.14
N ALA A 273 3.18 -13.71 -9.93
CA ALA A 273 2.75 -14.40 -8.72
C ALA A 273 1.23 -14.43 -8.57
N LEU A 274 0.53 -13.36 -8.96
CA LEU A 274 -0.94 -13.29 -8.94
C LEU A 274 -1.60 -14.17 -10.01
N SER A 275 -1.01 -14.28 -11.21
CA SER A 275 -1.58 -15.10 -12.27
C SER A 275 -1.44 -16.60 -11.99
N CYS A 276 -0.30 -17.04 -11.45
CA CYS A 276 -0.05 -18.45 -11.15
C CYS A 276 -0.78 -18.97 -9.90
N ARG A 277 -1.54 -18.11 -9.21
CA ARG A 277 -2.40 -18.56 -8.10
C ARG A 277 -3.57 -19.37 -8.62
N VAL A 278 -4.15 -20.16 -7.71
CA VAL A 278 -5.40 -20.88 -7.94
C VAL A 278 -6.41 -20.44 -6.87
N PRO A 279 -7.48 -19.71 -7.24
CA PRO A 279 -7.76 -19.15 -8.57
C PRO A 279 -6.78 -18.03 -8.95
N SER A 280 -6.61 -17.82 -10.25
CA SER A 280 -5.73 -16.77 -10.78
C SER A 280 -6.34 -15.39 -10.59
N ILE A 281 -5.48 -14.38 -10.39
CA ILE A 281 -5.90 -12.99 -10.19
C ILE A 281 -5.38 -12.15 -11.36
N TYR A 282 -6.31 -11.50 -12.06
CA TYR A 282 -6.02 -10.64 -13.18
C TYR A 282 -5.66 -9.22 -12.73
N LEU A 283 -4.51 -8.70 -13.19
CA LEU A 283 -4.03 -7.36 -12.85
C LEU A 283 -4.10 -6.42 -14.06
N ARG A 284 -4.81 -5.31 -13.91
CA ARG A 284 -4.87 -4.23 -14.91
C ARG A 284 -4.51 -2.88 -14.33
N MET A 285 -3.86 -2.06 -15.16
CA MET A 285 -3.43 -0.70 -14.84
C MET A 285 -4.21 0.27 -15.72
N VAL A 286 -4.86 1.26 -15.12
CA VAL A 286 -5.78 2.17 -15.80
C VAL A 286 -5.44 3.61 -15.47
N HIS A 287 -5.28 4.43 -16.50
CA HIS A 287 -5.24 5.88 -16.30
C HIS A 287 -6.65 6.44 -16.02
N ILE A 288 -6.77 7.26 -14.98
CA ILE A 288 -7.99 8.01 -14.63
C ILE A 288 -7.74 9.52 -14.65
N SER A 289 -8.81 10.31 -14.65
CA SER A 289 -8.72 11.75 -14.45
C SER A 289 -8.43 12.08 -12.98
N GLY A 290 -7.69 13.17 -12.71
CA GLY A 290 -7.27 13.54 -11.35
C GLY A 290 -8.42 13.74 -10.35
N HIS A 291 -9.59 14.23 -10.79
CA HIS A 291 -10.75 14.39 -9.90
C HIS A 291 -11.28 13.06 -9.33
N LEU A 292 -11.05 11.95 -10.02
CA LEU A 292 -11.44 10.60 -9.56
C LEU A 292 -10.42 10.01 -8.57
N ASN A 293 -9.24 10.63 -8.41
CA ASN A 293 -8.11 10.12 -7.60
C ASN A 293 -8.00 10.84 -6.24
N SER A 294 -9.10 11.39 -5.76
CA SER A 294 -9.11 12.42 -4.71
C SER A 294 -8.58 11.97 -3.34
N VAL A 295 -8.86 10.72 -2.92
CA VAL A 295 -8.34 10.18 -1.65
C VAL A 295 -6.82 9.99 -1.71
N ALA A 296 -6.32 9.37 -2.79
CA ALA A 296 -4.90 9.14 -2.96
C ALA A 296 -4.13 10.47 -3.11
N ASP A 297 -4.68 11.44 -3.85
CA ASP A 297 -4.13 12.81 -3.96
C ASP A 297 -4.05 13.51 -2.60
N THR A 298 -5.11 13.41 -1.79
CA THR A 298 -5.11 13.99 -0.43
C THR A 298 -4.02 13.36 0.43
N LEU A 299 -3.88 12.03 0.40
CA LEU A 299 -2.82 11.30 1.12
C LEU A 299 -1.42 11.68 0.63
N SER A 300 -1.22 11.82 -0.68
CA SER A 300 0.07 12.14 -1.27
C SER A 300 0.53 13.57 -0.90
N ARG A 301 -0.40 14.50 -0.66
CA ARG A 301 -0.14 15.92 -0.37
C ARG A 301 -0.13 16.31 1.10
N VAL A 302 -0.32 15.37 2.03
CA VAL A 302 -0.37 15.62 3.48
C VAL A 302 0.76 16.51 3.99
N GLY A 303 1.99 16.34 3.47
CA GLY A 303 3.16 17.15 3.88
C GLY A 303 3.03 18.65 3.59
N SER A 304 2.13 19.06 2.69
CA SER A 304 1.82 20.46 2.37
C SER A 304 0.45 20.92 2.88
N SER A 305 -0.34 20.00 3.45
CA SER A 305 -1.70 20.32 3.87
C SER A 305 -1.70 21.27 5.07
N LYS A 306 -2.60 22.26 5.01
CA LYS A 306 -2.79 23.31 6.03
C LYS A 306 -4.11 23.19 6.78
N LYS A 307 -5.02 22.32 6.32
CA LYS A 307 -6.38 22.20 6.84
C LYS A 307 -6.84 20.75 6.74
N ALA A 308 -7.76 20.37 7.63
CA ALA A 308 -8.47 19.11 7.49
C ALA A 308 -9.35 19.16 6.22
N VAL A 309 -9.33 18.06 5.48
CA VAL A 309 -10.15 17.80 4.30
C VAL A 309 -11.25 16.85 4.75
N ASP A 310 -12.49 17.16 4.40
CA ASP A 310 -13.57 16.25 4.65
C ASP A 310 -13.67 15.22 3.52
N LEU A 311 -13.42 13.95 3.81
CA LEU A 311 -13.50 12.90 2.80
C LEU A 311 -14.93 12.61 2.38
N SER A 312 -15.93 12.91 3.22
CA SER A 312 -17.35 12.72 2.87
C SER A 312 -17.76 13.58 1.68
N THR A 313 -17.31 14.83 1.62
CA THR A 313 -17.54 15.73 0.47
C THR A 313 -16.80 15.25 -0.77
N VAL A 314 -15.58 14.74 -0.58
CA VAL A 314 -14.74 14.23 -1.66
C VAL A 314 -15.34 12.97 -2.31
N TRP A 315 -15.97 12.11 -1.53
CA TRP A 315 -16.68 10.93 -2.05
C TRP A 315 -17.98 11.30 -2.78
N SER A 316 -18.72 12.30 -2.28
CA SER A 316 -19.97 12.73 -2.91
C SER A 316 -19.77 13.26 -4.34
N GLU A 317 -18.72 14.05 -4.58
CA GLU A 317 -18.39 14.56 -5.92
C GLU A 317 -17.96 13.44 -6.89
N THR A 318 -17.36 12.36 -6.37
CA THR A 318 -16.92 11.22 -7.18
C THR A 318 -18.10 10.31 -7.58
N SER A 319 -19.19 10.31 -6.79
CA SER A 319 -20.37 9.44 -7.01
C SER A 319 -21.40 10.01 -7.98
N THR A 320 -21.40 11.32 -8.24
CA THR A 320 -22.40 11.99 -9.10
C THR A 320 -22.01 12.07 -10.57
N GLU A 321 -20.74 11.81 -10.91
CA GLU A 321 -20.31 11.75 -12.31
C GLU A 321 -20.18 10.29 -12.75
N ASP A 322 -21.25 9.75 -13.33
CA ASP A 322 -21.20 8.67 -14.33
C ASP A 322 -20.46 9.21 -15.58
N GLY A 323 -19.19 9.57 -15.39
CA GLY A 323 -18.36 10.27 -16.34
C GLY A 323 -17.64 9.27 -17.22
N SER A 324 -18.18 9.05 -18.41
CA SER A 324 -17.55 8.36 -19.54
C SER A 324 -16.02 8.43 -19.48
N SER A 325 -15.37 7.35 -19.04
CA SER A 325 -13.91 7.27 -18.95
C SER A 325 -13.31 7.12 -20.35
N VAL A 326 -13.23 8.20 -21.12
CA VAL A 326 -12.65 8.18 -22.47
C VAL A 326 -11.37 8.98 -22.50
N ASN A 327 -10.28 8.32 -22.09
CA ASN A 327 -9.04 8.13 -22.85
C ASN A 327 -8.05 7.38 -21.95
N CYS A 328 -8.24 6.06 -21.82
CA CYS A 328 -7.49 5.25 -20.89
C CYS A 328 -6.34 4.54 -21.63
N ALA A 329 -5.10 4.93 -21.34
CA ALA A 329 -4.02 3.97 -21.47
C ALA A 329 -4.34 2.84 -20.47
N VAL A 330 -4.81 1.71 -20.98
CA VAL A 330 -4.98 0.49 -20.21
C VAL A 330 -3.77 -0.39 -20.52
N VAL A 331 -3.16 -0.91 -19.47
CA VAL A 331 -2.10 -1.89 -19.58
C VAL A 331 -2.53 -3.12 -18.81
N ASP A 332 -2.76 -4.18 -19.57
CA ASP A 332 -2.91 -5.51 -19.00
C ASP A 332 -1.51 -5.99 -18.61
N VAL A 333 -1.32 -6.26 -17.32
CA VAL A 333 -0.06 -6.81 -16.84
C VAL A 333 -0.22 -8.31 -16.94
N VAL A 334 0.39 -8.86 -17.99
CA VAL A 334 0.33 -10.30 -18.27
C VAL A 334 1.59 -10.93 -17.68
N SER A 335 1.40 -12.08 -17.05
CA SER A 335 2.51 -12.96 -16.70
C SER A 335 3.23 -13.43 -17.96
N TRP A 336 4.55 -13.39 -17.94
CA TRP A 336 5.42 -13.79 -19.04
C TRP A 336 6.01 -15.19 -18.83
N LEU A 337 5.60 -15.85 -17.75
CA LEU A 337 6.07 -17.14 -17.26
C LEU A 337 4.91 -18.15 -17.08
N ASP A 338 3.69 -17.74 -17.40
CA ASP A 338 2.43 -18.46 -17.18
C ASP A 338 1.66 -18.51 -18.49
N ASP A 339 2.23 -19.19 -19.48
CA ASP A 339 1.43 -19.85 -20.50
C ASP A 339 1.67 -21.34 -20.26
N ASP A 340 0.61 -22.11 -20.03
CA ASP A 340 0.63 -23.58 -19.83
C ASP A 340 1.35 -24.33 -20.98
N ASP A 341 1.62 -23.65 -22.10
CA ASP A 341 2.31 -24.16 -23.28
C ASP A 341 3.79 -23.70 -23.42
N HIS A 342 4.29 -22.74 -22.62
CA HIS A 342 5.57 -22.07 -22.90
C HIS A 342 6.44 -21.89 -21.64
N GLY A 343 7.53 -22.65 -21.59
CA GLY A 343 8.51 -22.63 -20.51
C GLY A 343 9.14 -21.26 -20.25
N ALA A 344 9.60 -21.09 -19.01
CA ALA A 344 10.21 -19.87 -18.49
C ALA A 344 11.24 -19.23 -19.46
N ILE A 345 10.98 -17.99 -19.88
CA ILE A 345 11.88 -17.28 -20.78
C ILE A 345 13.14 -16.82 -20.03
N ALA A 346 14.30 -17.35 -20.42
CA ALA A 346 15.56 -16.82 -19.95
C ALA A 346 15.80 -15.39 -20.50
N LEU A 347 16.31 -14.49 -19.66
CA LEU A 347 16.71 -13.10 -20.01
C LEU A 347 17.48 -12.93 -21.34
N PRO A 348 18.30 -13.89 -21.81
CA PRO A 348 18.94 -13.85 -23.13
C PRO A 348 17.95 -13.83 -24.31
N SER A 349 16.87 -14.60 -24.26
CA SER A 349 15.86 -14.69 -25.34
C SER A 349 15.09 -13.38 -25.47
N PHE A 350 14.81 -12.72 -24.35
CA PHE A 350 14.24 -11.35 -24.34
C PHE A 350 15.20 -10.31 -24.93
N LYS A 351 16.51 -10.40 -24.62
CA LYS A 351 17.53 -9.52 -25.23
C LYS A 351 17.67 -9.76 -26.74
N SER A 352 17.53 -11.01 -27.19
CA SER A 352 17.54 -11.37 -28.61
C SER A 352 16.32 -10.77 -29.34
N TRP A 353 15.14 -10.84 -28.72
CA TRP A 353 13.94 -10.19 -29.24
C TRP A 353 14.10 -8.66 -29.36
N ILE A 354 14.64 -8.00 -28.32
CA ILE A 354 14.90 -6.55 -28.38
C ILE A 354 15.82 -6.20 -29.56
N ARG A 355 16.86 -7.00 -29.83
CA ARG A 355 17.77 -6.78 -30.97
C ARG A 355 17.08 -7.00 -32.31
N SER A 356 16.26 -8.06 -32.43
CA SER A 356 15.46 -8.33 -33.63
C SER A 356 14.43 -7.24 -33.92
N ARG A 357 13.90 -6.61 -32.86
CA ARG A 357 13.01 -5.45 -32.97
C ARG A 357 13.73 -4.16 -33.35
N GLU A 358 14.97 -3.98 -32.91
CA GLU A 358 15.81 -2.85 -33.34
C GLU A 358 16.22 -2.98 -34.81
N SER A 359 16.38 -4.21 -35.34
CA SER A 359 16.68 -4.44 -36.76
C SER A 359 15.47 -4.34 -37.69
N THR A 360 14.25 -4.61 -37.19
CA THR A 360 12.99 -4.48 -37.96
C THR A 360 12.39 -3.07 -37.94
N ARG A 361 13.10 -2.10 -37.34
CA ARG A 361 12.67 -0.70 -37.33
C ARG A 361 12.82 -0.01 -38.70
N ASP A 362 13.44 -0.68 -39.67
CA ASP A 362 13.56 -0.26 -41.07
C ASP A 362 12.54 -0.93 -42.02
N ASP A 363 11.75 -1.90 -41.55
CA ASP A 363 10.72 -2.52 -42.41
C ASP A 363 9.38 -1.81 -42.19
N SER A 364 9.19 -0.71 -42.95
CA SER A 364 7.85 -0.34 -43.38
C SER A 364 7.34 -1.43 -44.31
N ASP A 365 6.22 -2.08 -43.97
CA ASP A 365 5.42 -2.73 -45.00
C ASP A 365 5.12 -1.71 -46.10
N ASP A 366 5.14 -2.17 -47.36
CA ASP A 366 5.01 -1.42 -48.62
C ASP A 366 3.71 -0.58 -48.77
N ASP A 367 2.94 -0.43 -47.68
CA ASP A 367 1.68 0.33 -47.63
C ASP A 367 1.52 1.21 -46.36
N GLY A 368 2.62 1.52 -45.66
CA GLY A 368 2.67 2.66 -44.70
C GLY A 368 1.75 2.58 -43.48
N THR A 369 1.16 1.42 -43.17
CA THR A 369 0.22 1.28 -42.04
C THR A 369 0.95 0.74 -40.81
N PRO A 370 1.00 1.47 -39.67
CA PRO A 370 1.74 1.02 -38.50
C PRO A 370 1.07 -0.20 -37.86
N ILE A 371 1.85 -1.27 -37.66
CA ILE A 371 1.41 -2.50 -36.97
C ILE A 371 0.85 -2.14 -35.58
N GLY A 372 -0.45 -2.39 -35.39
CA GLY A 372 -1.17 -2.18 -34.13
C GLY A 372 -0.65 -3.05 -32.98
N SER A 373 -1.06 -2.77 -31.74
CA SER A 373 -0.64 -3.54 -30.56
C SER A 373 -0.91 -5.05 -30.69
N ALA A 374 -2.02 -5.42 -31.32
CA ALA A 374 -2.39 -6.81 -31.60
C ALA A 374 -1.44 -7.49 -32.61
N GLY A 375 -1.03 -6.79 -33.67
CA GLY A 375 -0.05 -7.31 -34.64
C GLY A 375 1.34 -7.47 -34.03
N LYS A 376 1.72 -6.59 -33.10
CA LYS A 376 2.98 -6.70 -32.34
C LYS A 376 2.99 -7.91 -31.40
N ALA A 377 1.85 -8.22 -30.78
CA ALA A 377 1.69 -9.42 -29.98
C ALA A 377 1.80 -10.69 -30.85
N ALA A 378 1.23 -10.68 -32.07
CA ALA A 378 1.31 -11.80 -33.01
C ALA A 378 2.76 -12.06 -33.50
N LEU A 379 3.50 -11.01 -33.86
CA LEU A 379 4.91 -11.11 -34.26
C LEU A 379 5.80 -11.62 -33.13
N PHE A 380 5.54 -11.20 -31.89
CA PHE A 380 6.26 -11.73 -30.72
C PHE A 380 5.97 -13.21 -30.51
N ARG A 381 4.71 -13.65 -30.63
CA ARG A 381 4.34 -15.09 -30.58
C ARG A 381 5.07 -15.91 -31.63
N GLN A 382 5.20 -15.40 -32.86
CA GLN A 382 5.89 -16.10 -33.94
C GLN A 382 7.40 -16.18 -33.71
N PHE A 383 8.01 -15.11 -33.20
CA PHE A 383 9.41 -15.10 -32.78
C PHE A 383 9.69 -16.11 -31.66
N LEU A 384 8.80 -16.21 -30.67
CA LEU A 384 8.93 -17.16 -29.56
C LEU A 384 8.92 -18.60 -30.06
N LYS A 385 8.00 -18.96 -30.96
CA LYS A 385 7.97 -20.31 -31.59
C LYS A 385 9.28 -20.65 -32.29
N LEU A 386 9.78 -19.73 -33.12
CA LEU A 386 11.03 -19.95 -33.88
C LEU A 386 12.25 -20.16 -32.97
N LYS A 387 12.33 -19.45 -31.84
CA LYS A 387 13.47 -19.59 -30.92
C LYS A 387 13.39 -20.81 -30.01
N GLN A 388 12.19 -21.27 -29.70
CA GLN A 388 11.97 -22.49 -28.94
C GLN A 388 12.30 -23.74 -29.77
N GLU A 389 12.12 -23.69 -31.10
CA GLU A 389 12.56 -24.73 -32.04
C GLU A 389 14.09 -24.79 -32.21
N GLU A 390 14.80 -23.69 -31.91
CA GLU A 390 16.25 -23.59 -32.01
C GLU A 390 17.00 -24.00 -30.72
N ASP A 391 16.30 -24.14 -29.59
CA ASP A 391 16.90 -24.46 -28.29
C ASP A 391 16.81 -25.99 -28.05
N PRO A 392 17.91 -26.74 -28.19
CA PRO A 392 17.90 -28.17 -27.86
C PRO A 392 17.91 -28.29 -26.34
N LEU A 393 16.92 -29.00 -25.79
CA LEU A 393 16.79 -29.34 -24.37
C LEU A 393 18.12 -29.69 -23.69
#